data_AF-A0A0Q3WZW1-F1
#
_entry.id   AF-A0A0Q3WZW1-F1
#
_cell.length_a   1.000
_cell.length_b   1.000
_cell.length_c   1.000
_cell.angle_alpha   90.00
_cell.angle_beta   90.00
_cell.angle_gamma   90.00
#
_symmetry.space_group_name_H-M   'P 1'
#
loop_
_entity.id
_entity.type
_entity.pdbx_description
1 polymer ?
#
loop_
_entity_poly.entity_id
_entity_poly.type
_entity_poly.pdbx_seq_one_letter_code
_entity_poly.pdbx_strand_id
1 'polypeptide(L)'
;MNIHPIKVDLEQQDWQSLFGLPLSERGQYLDADGQVKYIQVTGKFMGCPMDEEDYLEFLYSLVHEADFPVHHLDKELDKAISNDMFQSIQRIMNIHHDQKGLSINRFVAFMEGEKLLPLKDKGDWYRHYRSAYIQLLQIYQDNHPDLLHPDFRRLIVDTVKWSWNHINLWVKDIDLKREVPRVVWYGDATKSQSYFLYFLILLGFDVLLFHPEGKDVLKDFKDDSISVFTYPSVKPLMEFPEDKPVRKSTVAKKASQEMERVLHSDNSLLYRPWQFRSYKPQSITLKTTYDEIFLIMREKAFIRPSFEVKNETVYIPSIFAKVLGISTNQKEYWGRVQEITDFDLSSLHIRFPITSPVKGNQLHHYQNALTNGKLDPMKMVKGNWWRYKQMPEGLQIGLASAISRYVDKALLTKLEHETEEQLKLYMFSAVMEIPDTIIKLLQQFDYSQTVPRIVIYNNGSSGEINRSDAALLLLLNEMGIDILLYNPTGQNDIELFIDSSIFDSHWLEEVSFEENLEKHRNKPSVLIKKFIHKLF
;
A
#
# COMPACT_ATOMS: atom_id res chain seq x y z
N MET A 1 24.99 9.39 45.48
CA MET A 1 24.32 8.26 44.81
C MET A 1 24.76 8.23 43.35
N ASN A 2 25.31 7.12 42.89
CA ASN A 2 25.67 6.91 41.49
C ASN A 2 24.70 5.89 40.89
N ILE A 3 23.91 6.28 39.90
CA ILE A 3 22.92 5.39 39.28
C ILE A 3 23.54 4.73 38.04
N HIS A 4 23.50 3.41 38.03
CA HIS A 4 24.07 2.57 36.97
C HIS A 4 22.97 1.70 36.38
N PRO A 5 22.14 2.24 35.47
CA PRO A 5 21.09 1.47 34.85
C PRO A 5 21.70 0.49 33.83
N ILE A 6 21.15 -0.71 33.78
CA ILE A 6 21.47 -1.73 32.77
C ILE A 6 20.31 -1.72 31.77
N LYS A 7 20.60 -1.42 30.51
CA LYS A 7 19.56 -1.42 29.48
C LYS A 7 19.02 -2.85 29.28
N VAL A 8 17.70 -2.97 29.24
CA VAL A 8 17.03 -4.25 28.94
C VAL A 8 17.38 -4.69 27.52
N ASP A 9 17.58 -6.00 27.33
CA ASP A 9 17.62 -6.59 25.99
C ASP A 9 16.18 -6.96 25.57
N LEU A 10 15.61 -6.19 24.65
CA LEU A 10 14.21 -6.37 24.19
C LEU A 10 13.95 -7.73 23.53
N GLU A 11 14.97 -8.41 23.01
CA GLU A 11 14.81 -9.70 22.34
C GLU A 11 14.97 -10.88 23.31
N GLN A 12 15.77 -10.72 24.36
CA GLN A 12 16.10 -11.79 25.30
C GLN A 12 15.30 -11.74 26.60
N GLN A 13 14.76 -10.58 26.97
CA GLN A 13 14.09 -10.35 28.24
C GLN A 13 12.63 -9.95 28.02
N ASP A 14 11.74 -10.39 28.92
CA ASP A 14 10.33 -9.98 28.94
C ASP A 14 10.19 -8.55 29.48
N TRP A 15 10.48 -7.59 28.60
CA TRP A 15 10.47 -6.17 28.93
C TRP A 15 9.08 -5.68 29.37
N GLN A 16 7.99 -6.29 28.88
CA GLN A 16 6.62 -5.88 29.21
C GLN A 16 6.33 -6.13 30.69
N SER A 17 6.71 -7.31 31.18
CA SER A 17 6.64 -7.65 32.60
C SER A 17 7.54 -6.72 33.42
N LEU A 18 8.81 -6.56 33.02
CA LEU A 18 9.78 -5.72 33.73
C LEU A 18 9.35 -4.24 33.84
N PHE A 19 8.67 -3.72 32.81
CA PHE A 19 8.20 -2.33 32.77
C PHE A 19 7.26 -2.03 33.93
N GLY A 20 6.37 -2.96 34.28
CA GLY A 20 5.42 -2.80 35.37
C GLY A 20 5.98 -3.06 36.76
N LEU A 21 7.11 -3.76 36.89
CA LEU A 21 7.67 -4.13 38.18
C LEU A 21 8.40 -2.96 38.87
N PRO A 22 8.40 -2.89 40.21
CA PRO A 22 9.30 -2.04 40.98
C PRO A 22 10.77 -2.38 40.71
N LEU A 23 11.69 -1.41 40.89
CA LEU A 23 13.12 -1.59 40.55
C LEU A 23 13.77 -2.80 41.24
N SER A 24 13.39 -3.08 42.49
CA SER A 24 13.91 -4.20 43.28
C SER A 24 13.54 -5.57 42.72
N GLU A 25 12.48 -5.66 41.92
CA GLU A 25 11.93 -6.92 41.39
C GLU A 25 12.34 -7.18 39.93
N ARG A 26 12.99 -6.22 39.28
CA ARG A 26 13.44 -6.34 37.89
C ARG A 26 14.66 -7.24 37.70
N GLY A 27 15.23 -7.78 38.79
CA GLY A 27 16.47 -8.54 38.75
C GLY A 27 17.71 -7.64 38.63
N GLN A 28 18.86 -8.14 39.06
CA GLN A 28 20.14 -7.41 39.11
C GLN A 28 20.11 -6.08 39.89
N TYR A 29 19.11 -5.89 40.76
CA TYR A 29 19.02 -4.74 41.64
C TYR A 29 20.10 -4.78 42.72
N LEU A 30 20.84 -3.67 42.88
CA LEU A 30 21.83 -3.48 43.94
C LEU A 30 21.72 -2.06 44.47
N ASP A 31 21.59 -1.91 45.80
CA ASP A 31 21.72 -0.63 46.52
C ASP A 31 22.78 -0.82 47.61
N ALA A 32 24.04 -0.49 47.29
CA ALA A 32 25.19 -0.66 48.17
C ALA A 32 26.23 0.42 47.90
N ASP A 33 26.93 0.87 48.95
CA ASP A 33 28.05 1.84 48.86
C ASP A 33 27.72 3.14 48.09
N GLY A 34 26.47 3.58 48.16
CA GLY A 34 25.99 4.77 47.45
C GLY A 34 25.86 4.57 45.94
N GLN A 35 25.88 3.33 45.45
CA GLN A 35 25.56 2.96 44.07
C GLN A 35 24.20 2.27 44.00
N VAL A 36 23.41 2.63 43.00
CA VAL A 36 22.11 2.01 42.71
C VAL A 36 22.16 1.47 41.29
N LYS A 37 22.07 0.15 41.15
CA LYS A 37 22.08 -0.57 39.87
C LYS A 37 20.76 -1.30 39.71
N TYR A 38 20.16 -1.22 38.52
CA TYR A 38 18.88 -1.86 38.19
C TYR A 38 18.73 -2.04 36.68
N ILE A 39 17.78 -2.87 36.27
CA ILE A 39 17.40 -2.98 34.85
C ILE A 39 16.47 -1.83 34.48
N GLN A 40 16.90 -1.04 33.50
CA GLN A 40 16.16 0.06 32.91
C GLN A 40 15.50 -0.43 31.62
N VAL A 41 14.18 -0.29 31.56
CA VAL A 41 13.38 -0.69 30.41
C VAL A 41 13.41 0.47 29.41
N THR A 42 14.36 0.42 28.49
CA THR A 42 14.53 1.42 27.43
C THR A 42 14.69 0.72 26.10
N GLY A 43 13.97 1.18 25.08
CA GLY A 43 13.93 0.47 23.81
C GLY A 43 13.38 1.28 22.64
N LYS A 44 13.86 0.96 21.44
CA LYS A 44 13.37 1.50 20.17
C LYS A 44 12.55 0.43 19.43
N PHE A 45 11.28 0.68 19.21
CA PHE A 45 10.36 -0.20 18.50
C PHE A 45 10.10 0.36 17.09
N MET A 46 10.62 -0.35 16.11
CA MET A 46 10.73 0.10 14.73
C MET A 46 9.76 -0.69 13.85
N GLY A 47 8.78 -0.01 13.27
CA GLY A 47 7.69 -0.64 12.52
C GLY A 47 6.47 -0.92 13.39
N CYS A 48 5.57 -1.75 12.89
CA CYS A 48 4.40 -2.22 13.62
C CYS A 48 4.07 -3.68 13.29
N PRO A 49 3.33 -4.39 14.16
CA PRO A 49 2.68 -5.65 13.82
C PRO A 49 1.86 -5.55 12.53
N MET A 50 1.64 -6.71 11.88
CA MET A 50 0.81 -6.79 10.67
C MET A 50 -0.62 -6.31 10.95
N ASP A 51 -1.12 -6.65 12.13
CA ASP A 51 -2.44 -6.29 12.59
C ASP A 51 -2.44 -4.88 13.21
N GLU A 52 -3.14 -3.97 12.54
CA GLU A 52 -3.29 -2.59 13.00
C GLU A 52 -4.11 -2.48 14.28
N GLU A 53 -5.17 -3.28 14.37
CA GLU A 53 -6.10 -3.23 15.50
C GLU A 53 -5.40 -3.75 16.76
N ASP A 54 -4.63 -4.83 16.64
CA ASP A 54 -3.81 -5.33 17.75
C ASP A 54 -2.73 -4.33 18.16
N TYR A 55 -2.09 -3.65 17.20
CA TYR A 55 -1.05 -2.67 17.50
C TYR A 55 -1.62 -1.47 18.25
N LEU A 56 -2.78 -0.96 17.81
CA LEU A 56 -3.50 0.09 18.52
C LEU A 56 -3.95 -0.37 19.89
N GLU A 57 -4.52 -1.58 20.01
CA GLU A 57 -4.97 -2.10 21.31
C GLU A 57 -3.78 -2.22 22.27
N PHE A 58 -2.64 -2.71 21.78
CA PHE A 58 -1.40 -2.78 22.55
C PHE A 58 -0.91 -1.40 23.03
N LEU A 59 -0.81 -0.42 22.13
CA LEU A 59 -0.38 0.94 22.49
C LEU A 59 -1.33 1.57 23.51
N TYR A 60 -2.64 1.43 23.30
CA TYR A 60 -3.67 1.90 24.23
C TYR A 60 -3.49 1.26 25.61
N SER A 61 -3.41 -0.07 25.68
CA SER A 61 -3.26 -0.79 26.95
C SER A 61 -1.96 -0.45 27.67
N LEU A 62 -0.86 -0.21 26.94
CA LEU A 62 0.44 0.15 27.51
C LEU A 62 0.40 1.49 28.28
N VAL A 63 -0.40 2.45 27.82
CA VAL A 63 -0.48 3.80 28.41
C VAL A 63 -1.68 3.97 29.34
N HIS A 64 -2.86 3.47 28.94
CA HIS A 64 -4.13 3.78 29.60
C HIS A 64 -4.66 2.67 30.52
N GLU A 65 -4.22 1.42 30.34
CA GLU A 65 -4.67 0.27 31.16
C GLU A 65 -3.57 -0.26 32.10
N ALA A 66 -2.42 0.42 32.17
CA ALA A 66 -1.36 0.07 33.09
C ALA A 66 -1.76 0.35 34.55
N ASP A 67 -1.43 -0.56 35.47
CA ASP A 67 -1.66 -0.40 36.92
C ASP A 67 -0.74 0.64 37.58
N PHE A 68 0.07 1.35 36.79
CA PHE A 68 1.07 2.30 37.22
C PHE A 68 1.11 3.52 36.27
N PRO A 69 1.57 4.69 36.73
CA PRO A 69 1.63 5.88 35.89
C PRO A 69 2.62 5.70 34.72
N VAL A 70 2.13 5.94 33.50
CA VAL A 70 2.93 6.01 32.27
C VAL A 70 2.72 7.38 31.64
N HIS A 71 3.80 8.12 31.42
CA HIS A 71 3.76 9.43 30.79
C HIS A 71 3.82 9.28 29.26
N HIS A 72 2.71 9.56 28.59
CA HIS A 72 2.64 9.63 27.13
C HIS A 72 3.12 11.01 26.67
N LEU A 73 4.45 11.13 26.58
CA LEU A 73 5.09 12.45 26.60
C LEU A 73 4.83 13.27 25.34
N ASP A 74 4.66 12.69 24.16
CA ASP A 74 4.37 13.47 22.94
C ASP A 74 3.01 14.19 23.01
N LYS A 75 2.01 13.59 23.66
CA LYS A 75 0.70 14.20 23.92
C LYS A 75 0.75 15.19 25.08
N GLU A 76 1.47 14.89 26.16
CA GLU A 76 1.49 15.67 27.40
C GLU A 76 2.57 16.77 27.44
N LEU A 77 3.43 16.89 26.42
CA LEU A 77 4.58 17.79 26.44
C LEU A 77 4.20 19.27 26.64
N ASP A 78 4.27 19.75 27.88
CA ASP A 78 4.08 21.16 28.21
C ASP A 78 5.21 22.02 27.65
N LYS A 79 4.85 22.96 26.77
CA LYS A 79 5.78 23.87 26.07
C LYS A 79 5.88 25.24 26.74
N ALA A 80 5.14 25.48 27.83
CA ALA A 80 5.15 26.75 28.55
C ALA A 80 6.51 27.01 29.22
N ILE A 81 6.89 28.29 29.29
CA ILE A 81 8.08 28.74 30.01
C ILE A 81 7.76 30.08 30.67
N SER A 82 8.14 30.24 31.94
CA SER A 82 7.96 31.52 32.63
C SER A 82 8.93 32.57 32.07
N ASN A 83 8.50 33.83 32.08
CA ASN A 83 9.32 34.93 31.61
C ASN A 83 10.64 35.04 32.39
N ASP A 84 10.61 34.82 33.71
CA ASP A 84 11.81 34.86 34.55
C ASP A 84 12.82 33.78 34.16
N MET A 85 12.36 32.55 33.94
CA MET A 85 13.21 31.43 33.51
C MET A 85 13.81 31.71 32.13
N PHE A 86 13.00 32.21 31.20
CA PHE A 86 13.46 32.57 29.87
C PHE A 86 14.53 33.67 29.93
N GLN A 87 14.34 34.72 30.74
CA GLN A 87 15.31 35.78 30.94
C GLN A 87 16.61 35.29 31.59
N SER A 88 16.54 34.38 32.56
CA SER A 88 17.72 33.71 33.14
C SER A 88 18.51 32.95 32.07
N ILE A 89 17.84 32.19 31.20
CA ILE A 89 18.51 31.52 30.07
C ILE A 89 19.17 32.56 29.15
N GLN A 90 18.49 33.67 28.83
CA GLN A 90 19.07 34.73 28.01
C GLN A 90 20.35 35.31 28.60
N ARG A 91 20.38 35.58 29.91
CA ARG A 91 21.59 36.08 30.58
C ARG A 91 22.78 35.14 30.40
N ILE A 92 22.56 33.83 30.61
CA ILE A 92 23.62 32.82 30.43
C ILE A 92 24.06 32.75 28.97
N MET A 93 23.12 32.77 28.03
CA MET A 93 23.45 32.72 26.60
C MET A 93 24.26 33.93 26.15
N ASN A 94 23.98 35.12 26.68
CA ASN A 94 24.78 36.33 26.42
C ASN A 94 26.22 36.16 26.95
N ILE A 95 26.37 35.72 28.21
CA ILE A 95 27.69 35.45 28.80
C ILE A 95 28.45 34.39 27.98
N HIS A 96 27.76 33.35 27.53
CA HIS A 96 28.32 32.28 26.69
C HIS A 96 28.85 32.82 25.36
N HIS A 97 28.11 33.72 24.72
CA HIS A 97 28.52 34.35 23.48
C HIS A 97 29.66 35.35 23.67
N ASP A 98 29.56 36.24 24.67
CA ASP A 98 30.56 37.27 24.99
C ASP A 98 31.93 36.65 25.31
N GLN A 99 31.94 35.47 25.92
CA GLN A 99 33.15 34.73 26.26
C GLN A 99 33.61 33.74 25.19
N LYS A 100 33.07 33.83 23.96
CA LYS A 100 33.42 32.98 22.81
C LYS A 100 33.24 31.48 23.08
N GLY A 101 32.21 31.11 23.85
CA GLY A 101 31.89 29.74 24.21
C GLY A 101 32.46 29.33 25.56
N LEU A 102 31.59 29.16 26.54
CA LEU A 102 31.93 28.56 27.83
C LEU A 102 32.19 27.07 27.69
N SER A 103 33.09 26.53 28.51
CA SER A 103 33.19 25.08 28.70
C SER A 103 31.90 24.55 29.36
N ILE A 104 31.56 23.28 29.08
CA ILE A 104 30.33 22.65 29.59
C ILE A 104 30.19 22.80 31.11
N ASN A 105 31.25 22.49 31.87
CA ASN A 105 31.25 22.62 33.33
C ASN A 105 30.98 24.05 33.81
N ARG A 106 31.53 25.05 33.10
CA ARG A 106 31.32 26.46 33.45
C ARG A 106 29.92 26.92 33.06
N PHE A 107 29.41 26.49 31.91
CA PHE A 107 28.04 26.76 31.47
C PHE A 107 27.02 26.21 32.49
N VAL A 108 27.19 24.95 32.90
CA VAL A 108 26.34 24.32 33.92
C VAL A 108 26.43 25.07 35.25
N ALA A 109 27.62 25.47 35.71
CA ALA A 109 27.76 26.29 36.92
C ALA A 109 26.97 27.62 36.85
N PHE A 110 26.91 28.29 35.70
CA PHE A 110 26.04 29.46 35.51
C PHE A 110 24.55 29.11 35.59
N MET A 111 24.14 27.96 35.01
CA MET A 111 22.76 27.47 35.13
C MET A 111 22.36 27.19 36.58
N GLU A 112 23.28 26.68 37.39
CA GLU A 112 23.06 26.44 38.83
C GLU A 112 22.89 27.77 39.60
N GLY A 113 23.68 28.79 39.25
CA GLY A 113 23.59 30.12 39.83
C GLY A 113 22.25 30.81 39.55
N GLU A 114 21.75 30.66 38.32
CA GLU A 114 20.45 31.16 37.88
C GLU A 114 19.26 30.24 38.24
N LYS A 115 19.50 29.17 39.01
CA LYS A 115 18.47 28.20 39.45
C LYS A 115 17.69 27.56 38.30
N LEU A 116 18.33 27.33 37.16
CA LEU A 116 17.70 26.71 35.99
C LEU A 116 17.62 25.19 36.08
N LEU A 117 18.42 24.54 36.93
CA LEU A 117 18.37 23.09 37.14
C LEU A 117 17.43 22.78 38.32
N PRO A 118 16.44 21.89 38.16
CA PRO A 118 15.51 21.55 39.22
C PRO A 118 16.16 20.64 40.29
N LEU A 119 15.39 20.31 41.35
CA LEU A 119 15.71 19.27 42.35
C LEU A 119 16.91 19.54 43.27
N LYS A 120 17.31 20.80 43.45
CA LYS A 120 18.45 21.19 44.31
C LYS A 120 18.32 20.72 45.76
N ASP A 121 17.10 20.51 46.24
CA ASP A 121 16.73 20.01 47.55
C ASP A 121 16.84 18.47 47.68
N LYS A 122 16.97 17.73 46.58
CA LYS A 122 17.05 16.26 46.56
C LYS A 122 18.47 15.69 46.69
N GLY A 123 19.41 16.48 47.22
CA GLY A 123 20.75 16.05 47.63
C GLY A 123 21.53 15.26 46.57
N ASP A 124 21.67 13.96 46.77
CA ASP A 124 22.41 13.07 45.87
C ASP A 124 21.79 12.97 44.46
N TRP A 125 20.47 13.06 44.34
CA TRP A 125 19.81 13.02 43.03
C TRP A 125 20.10 14.28 42.21
N TYR A 126 20.21 15.44 42.86
CA TYR A 126 20.66 16.67 42.18
C TYR A 126 22.04 16.49 41.54
N ARG A 127 22.95 15.78 42.21
CA ARG A 127 24.28 15.49 41.67
C ARG A 127 24.20 14.58 40.44
N HIS A 128 23.34 13.56 40.47
CA HIS A 128 23.10 12.68 39.32
C HIS A 128 22.49 13.45 38.16
N TYR A 129 21.43 14.22 38.41
CA TYR A 129 20.79 15.08 37.40
C TYR A 129 21.80 16.03 36.75
N ARG A 130 22.63 16.69 37.55
CA ARG A 130 23.70 17.58 37.08
C ARG A 130 24.71 16.84 36.21
N SER A 131 25.12 15.64 36.62
CA SER A 131 26.05 14.79 35.86
C SER A 131 25.45 14.37 34.52
N ALA A 132 24.21 13.90 34.51
CA ALA A 132 23.49 13.53 33.29
C ALA A 132 23.31 14.73 32.35
N TYR A 133 23.08 15.93 32.89
CA TYR A 133 22.93 17.15 32.09
C TYR A 133 24.27 17.56 31.45
N ILE A 134 25.39 17.45 32.20
CA ILE A 134 26.74 17.64 31.64
C ILE A 134 26.98 16.64 30.49
N GLN A 135 26.63 15.37 30.67
CA GLN A 135 26.76 14.34 29.64
C GLN A 135 25.92 14.65 28.41
N LEU A 136 24.67 15.13 28.58
CA LEU A 136 23.83 15.57 27.47
C LEU A 136 24.50 16.69 26.65
N LEU A 137 25.09 17.68 27.31
CA LEU A 137 25.79 18.77 26.64
C LEU A 137 27.08 18.29 25.95
N GLN A 138 27.76 17.29 26.50
CA GLN A 138 28.91 16.65 25.85
C GLN A 138 28.47 15.97 24.55
N ILE A 139 27.39 15.19 24.58
CA ILE A 139 26.84 14.54 23.39
C ILE A 139 26.38 15.58 22.35
N TYR A 140 25.81 16.70 22.79
CA TYR A 140 25.52 17.80 21.87
C TYR A 140 26.79 18.35 21.23
N GLN A 141 27.85 18.58 22.01
CA GLN A 141 29.14 19.04 21.52
C GLN A 141 29.79 18.05 20.56
N ASP A 142 29.67 16.75 20.80
CA ASP A 142 30.27 15.73 19.92
C ASP A 142 29.54 15.64 18.57
N ASN A 143 28.24 15.96 18.55
CA ASN A 143 27.41 15.97 17.35
C ASN A 143 27.45 17.30 16.58
N HIS A 144 28.16 18.32 17.07
CA HIS A 144 28.21 19.66 16.49
C HIS A 144 29.65 20.20 16.49
N PRO A 145 29.99 21.18 15.64
CA PRO A 145 31.33 21.75 15.64
C PRO A 145 31.67 22.46 16.96
N ASP A 146 30.68 23.11 17.58
CA ASP A 146 30.84 23.83 18.84
C ASP A 146 29.49 24.06 19.56
N LEU A 147 29.56 24.62 20.77
CA LEU A 147 28.41 25.05 21.58
C LEU A 147 27.89 26.45 21.20
N LEU A 148 28.44 27.09 20.16
CA LEU A 148 27.95 28.37 19.63
C LEU A 148 26.94 28.17 18.50
N HIS A 149 26.72 26.92 18.06
CA HIS A 149 25.74 26.55 17.07
C HIS A 149 24.34 27.14 17.37
N PRO A 150 23.61 27.69 16.38
CA PRO A 150 22.32 28.35 16.60
C PRO A 150 21.28 27.49 17.34
N ASP A 151 21.27 26.19 17.10
CA ASP A 151 20.35 25.25 17.76
C ASP A 151 20.62 25.07 19.25
N PHE A 152 21.82 25.43 19.75
CA PHE A 152 22.19 25.21 21.14
C PHE A 152 21.28 25.99 22.08
N ARG A 153 20.94 27.25 21.72
CA ARG A 153 19.99 28.05 22.49
C ARG A 153 18.62 27.36 22.59
N ARG A 154 18.15 26.80 21.48
CA ARG A 154 16.84 26.12 21.43
C ARG A 154 16.86 24.87 22.30
N LEU A 155 17.93 24.08 22.21
CA LEU A 155 18.15 22.92 23.07
C LEU A 155 18.05 23.31 24.55
N ILE A 156 18.84 24.30 24.99
CA ILE A 156 18.86 24.72 26.40
C ILE A 156 17.48 25.21 26.87
N VAL A 157 16.79 26.01 26.06
CA VAL A 157 15.43 26.46 26.40
C VAL A 157 14.49 25.28 26.57
N ASP A 158 14.52 24.35 25.62
CA ASP A 158 13.61 23.21 25.59
C ASP A 158 13.92 22.20 26.72
N THR A 159 15.18 21.86 26.96
CA THR A 159 15.55 20.92 28.02
C THR A 159 15.33 21.52 29.41
N VAL A 160 15.63 22.81 29.63
CA VAL A 160 15.38 23.46 30.93
C VAL A 160 13.87 23.51 31.24
N LYS A 161 13.05 23.98 30.29
CA LYS A 161 11.61 24.10 30.53
C LYS A 161 10.98 22.73 30.78
N TRP A 162 11.34 21.71 29.98
CA TRP A 162 10.77 20.38 30.14
C TRP A 162 11.26 19.70 31.42
N SER A 163 12.49 19.97 31.87
CA SER A 163 12.95 19.50 33.18
C SER A 163 12.12 20.09 34.34
N TRP A 164 11.69 21.34 34.25
CA TRP A 164 10.83 21.95 35.28
C TRP A 164 9.37 21.52 35.19
N ASN A 165 8.82 21.46 33.98
CA ASN A 165 7.41 21.13 33.77
C ASN A 165 7.13 19.64 33.95
N HIS A 166 8.11 18.77 33.74
CA HIS A 166 7.93 17.32 33.74
C HIS A 166 8.77 16.65 34.82
N ILE A 167 10.10 16.62 34.65
CA ILE A 167 11.00 15.86 35.53
C ILE A 167 10.83 16.27 37.00
N ASN A 168 10.77 17.58 37.28
CA ASN A 168 10.60 18.11 38.62
C ASN A 168 9.26 17.68 39.27
N LEU A 169 8.20 17.52 38.47
CA LEU A 169 6.90 17.05 38.95
C LEU A 169 6.92 15.54 39.18
N TRP A 170 7.41 14.77 38.20
CA TRP A 170 7.40 13.31 38.24
C TRP A 170 8.18 12.77 39.43
N VAL A 171 9.33 13.36 39.77
CA VAL A 171 10.20 12.84 40.84
C VAL A 171 10.00 13.54 42.19
N LYS A 172 8.97 14.41 42.30
CA LYS A 172 8.72 15.18 43.52
C LYS A 172 8.45 14.27 44.71
N ASP A 173 7.60 13.26 44.50
CA ASP A 173 7.08 12.39 45.56
C ASP A 173 7.53 10.91 45.42
N ILE A 174 8.40 10.61 44.44
CA ILE A 174 8.91 9.25 44.19
C ILE A 174 10.24 9.01 44.93
N ASP A 175 10.38 7.83 45.56
CA ASP A 175 11.68 7.31 46.00
C ASP A 175 12.40 6.67 44.80
N LEU A 176 13.33 7.42 44.22
CA LEU A 176 14.07 7.03 43.02
C LEU A 176 14.96 5.81 43.16
N LYS A 177 15.14 5.28 44.38
CA LYS A 177 15.78 3.99 44.59
C LYS A 177 14.83 2.82 44.32
N ARG A 178 13.53 3.05 44.44
CA ARG A 178 12.49 2.02 44.33
C ARG A 178 11.73 2.08 43.02
N GLU A 179 11.55 3.28 42.48
CA GLU A 179 10.75 3.50 41.28
C GLU A 179 11.32 4.66 40.46
N VAL A 180 11.14 4.59 39.15
CA VAL A 180 11.50 5.65 38.20
C VAL A 180 10.29 6.01 37.34
N PRO A 181 10.22 7.24 36.83
CA PRO A 181 9.26 7.60 35.80
C PRO A 181 9.34 6.67 34.59
N ARG A 182 8.17 6.35 34.04
CA ARG A 182 7.99 5.52 32.85
C ARG A 182 7.43 6.38 31.74
N VAL A 183 8.09 6.40 30.60
CA VAL A 183 7.81 7.34 29.51
C VAL A 183 7.62 6.59 28.21
N VAL A 184 6.55 6.92 27.49
CA VAL A 184 6.28 6.44 26.14
C VAL A 184 6.32 7.64 25.20
N TRP A 185 6.96 7.45 24.05
CA TRP A 185 6.94 8.40 22.93
C TRP A 185 6.49 7.69 21.66
N TYR A 186 5.54 8.29 20.96
CA TYR A 186 5.02 7.75 19.71
C TYR A 186 5.18 8.72 18.53
N GLY A 187 5.87 8.28 17.47
CA GLY A 187 6.01 9.03 16.22
C GLY A 187 7.24 9.93 16.12
N ASP A 188 7.16 10.93 15.24
CA ASP A 188 8.29 11.81 14.90
C ASP A 188 8.72 12.69 16.10
N ALA A 189 10.02 12.99 16.19
CA ALA A 189 10.57 13.89 17.18
C ALA A 189 11.42 14.99 16.52
N THR A 190 11.28 16.22 17.00
CA THR A 190 12.22 17.31 16.70
C THR A 190 13.55 17.06 17.40
N LYS A 191 14.62 17.72 16.93
CA LYS A 191 15.96 17.62 17.52
C LYS A 191 15.96 17.82 19.05
N SER A 192 15.35 18.90 19.55
CA SER A 192 15.26 19.14 21.00
C SER A 192 14.54 18.00 21.72
N GLN A 193 13.44 17.47 21.15
CA GLN A 193 12.70 16.36 21.74
C GLN A 193 13.56 15.09 21.79
N SER A 194 14.31 14.76 20.74
CA SER A 194 15.25 13.63 20.74
C SER A 194 16.32 13.78 21.84
N TYR A 195 16.92 14.97 21.99
CA TYR A 195 17.85 15.23 23.08
C TYR A 195 17.19 15.12 24.45
N PHE A 196 15.95 15.56 24.61
CA PHE A 196 15.25 15.43 25.88
C PHE A 196 14.91 13.98 26.20
N LEU A 197 14.43 13.19 25.24
CA LEU A 197 14.20 11.76 25.40
C LEU A 197 15.50 11.04 25.80
N TYR A 198 16.60 11.36 25.12
CA TYR A 198 17.91 10.82 25.48
C TYR A 198 18.37 11.28 26.87
N PHE A 199 18.04 12.50 27.28
CA PHE A 199 18.30 12.98 28.64
C PHE A 199 17.53 12.19 29.71
N LEU A 200 16.26 11.84 29.48
CA LEU A 200 15.48 10.98 30.37
C LEU A 200 16.12 9.58 30.49
N ILE A 201 16.64 9.05 29.38
CA ILE A 201 17.40 7.80 29.33
C ILE A 201 18.68 7.88 30.18
N LEU A 202 19.42 8.99 30.12
CA LEU A 202 20.62 9.23 30.96
C LEU A 202 20.30 9.38 32.44
N LEU A 203 19.13 9.92 32.77
CA LEU A 203 18.65 10.00 34.15
C LEU A 203 18.31 8.62 34.74
N GLY A 204 18.12 7.60 33.90
CA GLY A 204 17.78 6.24 34.30
C GLY A 204 16.28 5.93 34.24
N PHE A 205 15.47 6.80 33.63
CA PHE A 205 14.03 6.56 33.49
C PHE A 205 13.73 5.49 32.46
N ASP A 206 12.60 4.79 32.60
CA ASP A 206 12.18 3.86 31.56
C ASP A 206 11.62 4.67 30.38
N VAL A 207 12.13 4.44 29.17
CA VAL A 207 11.75 5.20 27.97
C VAL A 207 11.56 4.27 26.79
N LEU A 208 10.32 4.14 26.32
CA LEU A 208 9.96 3.34 25.16
C LEU A 208 9.59 4.24 23.98
N LEU A 209 10.23 4.00 22.84
CA LEU A 209 10.09 4.82 21.64
C LEU A 209 9.46 3.97 20.54
N PHE A 210 8.29 4.37 20.05
CA PHE A 210 7.56 3.64 19.03
C PHE A 210 7.45 4.46 17.73
N HIS A 211 7.78 3.83 16.59
CA HIS A 211 7.61 4.47 15.30
C HIS A 211 7.10 3.48 14.23
N PRO A 212 5.84 3.59 13.76
CA PRO A 212 5.23 2.62 12.84
C PRO A 212 5.87 2.58 11.45
N GLU A 213 6.48 3.69 11.01
CA GLU A 213 7.24 3.74 9.75
C GLU A 213 8.69 3.24 9.88
N GLY A 214 9.11 2.82 11.07
CA GLY A 214 10.49 2.36 11.32
C GLY A 214 11.54 3.48 11.26
N LYS A 215 11.20 4.71 11.66
CA LYS A 215 12.18 5.81 11.78
C LYS A 215 12.77 5.86 13.19
N ASP A 216 14.10 6.05 13.26
CA ASP A 216 14.82 6.13 14.53
C ASP A 216 14.95 7.61 14.96
N VAL A 217 14.20 7.99 15.98
CA VAL A 217 14.22 9.34 16.55
C VAL A 217 15.50 9.66 17.32
N LEU A 218 16.31 8.65 17.66
CA LEU A 218 17.60 8.76 18.35
C LEU A 218 18.79 8.40 17.43
N LYS A 219 18.61 8.35 16.11
CA LYS A 219 19.66 7.98 15.14
C LYS A 219 20.99 8.73 15.32
N ASP A 220 20.94 9.98 15.78
CA ASP A 220 22.12 10.86 15.89
C ASP A 220 22.96 10.59 17.16
N PHE A 221 22.48 9.76 18.11
CA PHE A 221 23.12 9.55 19.41
C PHE A 221 24.11 8.37 19.43
N LYS A 222 24.13 7.52 18.38
CA LYS A 222 25.05 6.36 18.21
C LYS A 222 25.30 5.56 19.51
N ASP A 223 24.23 5.26 20.23
CA ASP A 223 24.27 4.51 21.48
C ASP A 223 23.79 3.07 21.23
N ASP A 224 24.74 2.17 21.02
CA ASP A 224 24.48 0.75 20.75
C ASP A 224 23.97 -0.01 21.98
N SER A 225 23.95 0.61 23.17
CA SER A 225 23.39 0.00 24.37
C SER A 225 21.86 0.01 24.39
N ILE A 226 21.20 0.82 23.57
CA ILE A 226 19.75 0.90 23.49
C ILE A 226 19.25 -0.16 22.50
N SER A 227 18.61 -1.20 23.02
CA SER A 227 18.03 -2.27 22.22
C SER A 227 17.00 -1.78 21.20
N VAL A 228 17.02 -2.40 20.03
CA VAL A 228 16.13 -2.11 18.91
C VAL A 228 15.30 -3.35 18.61
N PHE A 229 13.99 -3.23 18.71
CA PHE A 229 13.06 -4.27 18.29
C PHE A 229 12.47 -3.87 16.94
N THR A 230 12.67 -4.70 15.90
CA THR A 230 12.14 -4.43 14.56
C THR A 230 10.94 -5.32 14.28
N TYR A 231 9.78 -4.69 14.06
CA TYR A 231 8.56 -5.37 13.67
C TYR A 231 8.60 -5.85 12.20
N PRO A 232 7.76 -6.83 11.82
CA PRO A 232 7.78 -7.41 10.49
C PRO A 232 7.22 -6.51 9.37
N SER A 233 6.56 -5.40 9.72
CA SER A 233 5.97 -4.48 8.76
C SER A 233 6.14 -3.02 9.16
N VAL A 234 5.99 -2.14 8.18
CA VAL A 234 5.92 -0.70 8.39
C VAL A 234 4.60 -0.17 7.84
N LYS A 235 3.99 0.80 8.54
CA LYS A 235 2.77 1.48 8.14
C LYS A 235 2.94 2.99 8.26
N PRO A 236 2.20 3.80 7.49
CA PRO A 236 2.15 5.24 7.68
C PRO A 236 1.86 5.61 9.13
N LEU A 237 2.43 6.73 9.60
CA LEU A 237 2.16 7.24 10.94
C LEU A 237 0.65 7.50 11.11
N MET A 238 0.06 6.74 12.02
CA MET A 238 -1.34 6.77 12.43
C MET A 238 -1.46 7.54 13.75
N GLU A 239 -2.67 7.96 14.13
CA GLU A 239 -2.86 8.62 15.43
C GLU A 239 -2.76 7.60 16.57
N PHE A 240 -2.15 8.01 17.70
CA PHE A 240 -2.14 7.20 18.91
C PHE A 240 -3.60 7.02 19.41
N PRO A 241 -4.01 5.79 19.79
CA PRO A 241 -5.40 5.51 20.16
C PRO A 241 -5.78 6.20 21.48
N GLU A 242 -6.81 7.05 21.45
CA GLU A 242 -7.39 7.68 22.65
C GLU A 242 -8.50 6.83 23.28
N ASP A 243 -9.11 5.94 22.50
CA ASP A 243 -10.10 4.95 22.92
C ASP A 243 -9.64 3.53 22.58
N LYS A 244 -10.11 2.55 23.38
CA LYS A 244 -9.84 1.14 23.10
C LYS A 244 -10.44 0.73 21.75
N PRO A 245 -9.68 0.11 20.83
CA PRO A 245 -10.20 -0.32 19.53
C PRO A 245 -11.42 -1.24 19.65
N VAL A 246 -12.50 -0.91 18.94
CA VAL A 246 -13.78 -1.63 19.00
C VAL A 246 -13.75 -2.93 18.17
N ARG A 247 -12.87 -3.01 17.16
CA ARG A 247 -12.67 -4.22 16.36
C ARG A 247 -11.44 -4.97 16.84
N LYS A 248 -11.59 -6.28 16.96
CA LYS A 248 -10.53 -7.22 17.26
C LYS A 248 -10.37 -8.20 16.11
N SER A 249 -9.14 -8.44 15.69
CA SER A 249 -8.85 -9.53 14.77
C SER A 249 -8.93 -10.88 15.44
N THR A 250 -9.54 -11.84 14.75
CA THR A 250 -9.66 -13.22 15.23
C THR A 250 -8.35 -13.99 15.02
N VAL A 251 -8.12 -15.01 15.85
CA VAL A 251 -6.98 -15.94 15.68
C VAL A 251 -6.92 -16.52 14.26
N ALA A 252 -8.08 -16.83 13.66
CA ALA A 252 -8.15 -17.31 12.29
C ALA A 252 -7.65 -16.27 11.27
N LYS A 253 -8.00 -14.99 11.42
CA LYS A 253 -7.53 -13.91 10.55
C LYS A 253 -6.01 -13.74 10.64
N LYS A 254 -5.45 -13.83 11.86
CA LYS A 254 -4.00 -13.78 12.10
C LYS A 254 -3.28 -14.95 11.42
N ALA A 255 -3.77 -16.18 11.62
CA ALA A 255 -3.21 -17.37 10.97
C ALA A 255 -3.31 -17.30 9.43
N SER A 256 -4.40 -16.76 8.88
CA SER A 256 -4.51 -16.52 7.44
C SER A 256 -3.45 -15.54 6.94
N GLN A 257 -3.22 -14.42 7.63
CA GLN A 257 -2.20 -13.43 7.27
C GLN A 257 -0.77 -13.99 7.38
N GLU A 258 -0.48 -14.81 8.39
CA GLU A 258 0.82 -15.46 8.54
C GLU A 258 1.07 -16.52 7.46
N MET A 259 0.10 -17.40 7.21
CA MET A 259 0.20 -18.40 6.15
C MET A 259 0.36 -17.75 4.77
N GLU A 260 -0.35 -16.64 4.57
CA GLU A 260 -0.26 -15.83 3.37
C GLU A 260 1.15 -15.24 3.16
N ARG A 261 1.86 -14.82 4.21
CA ARG A 261 3.27 -14.39 4.11
C ARG A 261 4.20 -15.52 3.67
N VAL A 262 3.97 -16.73 4.18
CA VAL A 262 4.76 -17.91 3.79
C VAL A 262 4.52 -18.26 2.31
N LEU A 263 3.27 -18.18 1.87
CA LEU A 263 2.87 -18.50 0.49
C LEU A 263 3.25 -17.43 -0.54
N HIS A 264 3.43 -16.17 -0.15
CA HIS A 264 3.73 -15.03 -1.04
C HIS A 264 5.10 -14.38 -0.76
N SER A 265 6.07 -15.15 -0.30
CA SER A 265 7.47 -14.70 -0.24
C SER A 265 7.98 -14.32 -1.65
N ASP A 266 9.07 -13.52 -1.72
CA ASP A 266 9.56 -12.80 -2.90
C ASP A 266 9.83 -13.65 -4.18
N ASN A 267 9.67 -14.97 -4.12
CA ASN A 267 9.77 -15.92 -5.24
C ASN A 267 8.47 -16.69 -5.56
N SER A 268 7.34 -16.34 -4.95
CA SER A 268 6.08 -17.03 -5.22
C SER A 268 5.44 -16.52 -6.51
N LEU A 269 5.38 -17.39 -7.53
CA LEU A 269 4.64 -17.18 -8.78
C LEU A 269 3.11 -17.25 -8.61
N LEU A 270 2.61 -17.27 -7.37
CA LEU A 270 1.19 -17.42 -7.07
C LEU A 270 0.60 -16.09 -6.61
N TYR A 271 -0.36 -15.59 -7.38
CA TYR A 271 -1.15 -14.40 -7.05
C TYR A 271 -2.44 -14.77 -6.32
N ARG A 272 -2.84 -13.95 -5.36
CA ARG A 272 -4.12 -14.11 -4.66
C ARG A 272 -5.29 -13.84 -5.61
N PRO A 273 -6.45 -14.49 -5.40
CA PRO A 273 -7.68 -14.05 -6.04
C PRO A 273 -7.94 -12.57 -5.74
N TRP A 274 -8.26 -11.80 -6.77
CA TRP A 274 -8.56 -10.37 -6.71
C TRP A 274 -7.42 -9.47 -6.23
N GLN A 275 -6.18 -9.97 -6.20
CA GLN A 275 -5.00 -9.19 -5.74
C GLN A 275 -4.86 -7.86 -6.48
N PHE A 276 -5.18 -7.85 -7.78
CA PHE A 276 -4.97 -6.70 -8.66
C PHE A 276 -6.26 -5.98 -9.01
N ARG A 277 -7.33 -6.14 -8.22
CA ARG A 277 -8.64 -5.55 -8.53
C ARG A 277 -8.63 -4.02 -8.64
N SER A 278 -7.69 -3.36 -7.94
CA SER A 278 -7.52 -1.91 -7.99
C SER A 278 -6.50 -1.44 -9.03
N TYR A 279 -5.87 -2.35 -9.76
CA TYR A 279 -4.83 -2.03 -10.73
C TYR A 279 -5.45 -1.76 -12.10
N LYS A 280 -4.67 -1.11 -12.96
CA LYS A 280 -5.07 -0.81 -14.35
C LYS A 280 -4.74 -2.01 -15.24
N PRO A 281 -5.70 -2.64 -15.91
CA PRO A 281 -5.38 -3.66 -16.90
C PRO A 281 -4.83 -2.98 -18.15
N GLN A 282 -3.91 -3.62 -18.84
CA GLN A 282 -3.42 -3.23 -20.15
C GLN A 282 -3.05 -4.48 -20.93
N SER A 283 -3.46 -4.59 -22.18
CA SER A 283 -3.15 -5.79 -22.96
C SER A 283 -1.77 -5.81 -23.59
N ILE A 284 -1.27 -7.02 -23.74
CA ILE A 284 -0.22 -7.41 -24.68
C ILE A 284 -0.89 -8.39 -25.65
N THR A 285 -1.31 -7.93 -26.83
CA THR A 285 -1.89 -8.80 -27.85
C THR A 285 -0.80 -9.71 -28.42
N LEU A 286 -0.95 -11.01 -28.23
CA LEU A 286 0.02 -12.01 -28.67
C LEU A 286 -0.14 -12.30 -30.16
N LYS A 287 0.99 -12.55 -30.83
CA LYS A 287 1.02 -13.16 -32.17
C LYS A 287 1.12 -14.66 -32.02
N THR A 288 0.17 -15.40 -32.57
CA THR A 288 -0.01 -16.83 -32.33
C THR A 288 -0.21 -17.58 -33.63
N THR A 289 0.13 -18.87 -33.63
CA THR A 289 -0.39 -19.81 -34.62
C THR A 289 -1.79 -20.28 -34.23
N TYR A 290 -2.54 -20.86 -35.17
CA TYR A 290 -3.89 -21.36 -34.90
C TYR A 290 -3.92 -22.38 -33.74
N ASP A 291 -2.92 -23.25 -33.63
CA ASP A 291 -2.87 -24.24 -32.54
C ASP A 291 -2.51 -23.64 -31.17
N GLU A 292 -1.66 -22.60 -31.15
CA GLU A 292 -1.27 -21.91 -29.91
C GLU A 292 -2.42 -21.18 -29.23
N ILE A 293 -3.43 -20.72 -30.00
CA ILE A 293 -4.65 -20.08 -29.46
C ILE A 293 -5.26 -20.96 -28.35
N PHE A 294 -5.46 -22.25 -28.65
CA PHE A 294 -6.13 -23.18 -27.73
C PHE A 294 -5.26 -23.55 -26.52
N LEU A 295 -3.93 -23.55 -26.69
CA LEU A 295 -2.99 -23.77 -25.59
C LEU A 295 -3.03 -22.58 -24.61
N ILE A 296 -2.87 -21.37 -25.13
CA ILE A 296 -2.81 -20.14 -24.32
C ILE A 296 -4.14 -19.85 -23.64
N MET A 297 -5.27 -20.05 -24.33
CA MET A 297 -6.60 -19.79 -23.77
C MET A 297 -6.89 -20.64 -22.53
N ARG A 298 -6.36 -21.87 -22.43
CA ARG A 298 -6.53 -22.76 -21.27
C ARG A 298 -5.79 -22.27 -20.02
N GLU A 299 -4.74 -21.49 -20.21
CA GLU A 299 -3.88 -21.03 -19.13
C GLU A 299 -4.39 -19.75 -18.47
N LYS A 300 -4.11 -19.63 -17.17
CA LYS A 300 -4.31 -18.38 -16.42
C LYS A 300 -3.38 -17.29 -16.93
N ALA A 301 -3.79 -16.03 -16.83
CA ALA A 301 -3.03 -14.88 -17.31
C ALA A 301 -1.59 -14.88 -16.80
N PHE A 302 -1.37 -15.18 -15.51
CA PHE A 302 -0.02 -15.17 -14.93
C PHE A 302 0.94 -16.24 -15.48
N ILE A 303 0.42 -17.28 -16.13
CA ILE A 303 1.21 -18.35 -16.75
C ILE A 303 1.55 -17.98 -18.21
N ARG A 304 0.76 -17.08 -18.82
CA ARG A 304 0.94 -16.69 -20.22
C ARG A 304 2.25 -15.91 -20.41
N PRO A 305 2.90 -16.06 -21.58
CA PRO A 305 4.15 -15.38 -21.86
C PRO A 305 3.98 -13.86 -21.80
N SER A 306 4.93 -13.18 -21.16
CA SER A 306 4.96 -11.71 -21.00
C SER A 306 3.94 -11.13 -20.02
N PHE A 307 3.32 -11.94 -19.16
CA PHE A 307 2.55 -11.40 -18.04
C PHE A 307 3.45 -10.63 -17.08
N GLU A 308 3.09 -9.38 -16.78
CA GLU A 308 3.88 -8.51 -15.92
C GLU A 308 2.97 -7.64 -15.05
N VAL A 309 3.37 -7.39 -13.81
CA VAL A 309 2.75 -6.39 -12.94
C VAL A 309 3.79 -5.32 -12.63
N LYS A 310 3.52 -4.08 -13.07
CA LYS A 310 4.46 -2.97 -12.90
C LYS A 310 3.72 -1.65 -12.79
N ASN A 311 4.11 -0.79 -11.84
CA ASN A 311 3.55 0.54 -11.65
C ASN A 311 2.02 0.55 -11.59
N GLU A 312 1.43 -0.28 -10.71
CA GLU A 312 -0.02 -0.42 -10.54
C GLU A 312 -0.79 -0.79 -11.83
N THR A 313 -0.08 -1.36 -12.80
CA THR A 313 -0.61 -1.80 -14.08
C THR A 313 -0.35 -3.30 -14.23
N VAL A 314 -1.38 -4.04 -14.65
CA VAL A 314 -1.27 -5.47 -15.00
C VAL A 314 -1.23 -5.57 -16.51
N TYR A 315 -0.11 -6.04 -17.04
CA TYR A 315 0.07 -6.32 -18.45
C TYR A 315 -0.38 -7.75 -18.74
N ILE A 316 -1.51 -7.86 -19.44
CA ILE A 316 -2.24 -9.11 -19.63
C ILE A 316 -1.99 -9.62 -21.06
N PRO A 317 -1.33 -10.77 -21.22
CA PRO A 317 -1.21 -11.41 -22.53
C PRO A 317 -2.57 -11.92 -23.00
N SER A 318 -3.01 -11.42 -24.15
CA SER A 318 -4.36 -11.66 -24.68
C SER A 318 -4.31 -12.06 -26.16
N ILE A 319 -5.32 -12.81 -26.59
CA ILE A 319 -5.48 -13.23 -27.99
C ILE A 319 -6.46 -12.29 -28.67
N PHE A 320 -6.12 -11.84 -29.88
CA PHE A 320 -7.08 -11.25 -30.80
C PHE A 320 -6.86 -11.89 -32.16
N ALA A 321 -7.76 -12.80 -32.55
CA ALA A 321 -7.60 -13.58 -33.76
C ALA A 321 -8.92 -13.80 -34.51
N LYS A 322 -8.80 -13.96 -35.83
CA LYS A 322 -9.87 -14.36 -36.75
C LYS A 322 -9.51 -15.68 -37.41
N VAL A 323 -10.47 -16.60 -37.44
CA VAL A 323 -10.39 -17.90 -38.11
C VAL A 323 -11.32 -17.86 -39.32
N LEU A 324 -10.74 -17.98 -40.50
CA LEU A 324 -11.44 -17.94 -41.78
C LEU A 324 -11.61 -19.36 -42.31
N GLY A 325 -12.82 -19.71 -42.71
CA GLY A 325 -13.14 -21.05 -43.19
C GLY A 325 -13.38 -22.07 -42.08
N ILE A 326 -13.42 -23.34 -42.47
CA ILE A 326 -13.63 -24.53 -41.64
C ILE A 326 -12.58 -25.58 -41.98
N SER A 327 -12.27 -26.46 -41.03
CA SER A 327 -11.35 -27.56 -41.30
C SER A 327 -12.04 -28.75 -41.95
N THR A 328 -11.31 -29.42 -42.84
CA THR A 328 -11.72 -30.72 -43.41
C THR A 328 -12.00 -31.74 -42.31
N ASN A 329 -11.28 -31.67 -41.18
CA ASN A 329 -11.59 -32.44 -39.98
C ASN A 329 -12.71 -31.76 -39.16
N GLN A 330 -13.94 -31.88 -39.65
CA GLN A 330 -15.14 -31.30 -39.03
C GLN A 330 -15.26 -31.64 -37.53
N LYS A 331 -14.93 -32.87 -37.14
CA LYS A 331 -15.04 -33.30 -35.74
C LYS A 331 -14.09 -32.53 -34.83
N GLU A 332 -12.86 -32.30 -35.29
CA GLU A 332 -11.88 -31.52 -34.54
C GLU A 332 -12.24 -30.03 -34.51
N TYR A 333 -12.62 -29.45 -35.66
CA TYR A 333 -13.06 -28.06 -35.75
C TYR A 333 -14.18 -27.76 -34.77
N TRP A 334 -15.26 -28.55 -34.79
CA TRP A 334 -16.39 -28.35 -33.89
C TRP A 334 -16.06 -28.65 -32.43
N GLY A 335 -15.13 -29.59 -32.17
CA GLY A 335 -14.62 -29.83 -30.82
C GLY A 335 -13.91 -28.60 -30.25
N ARG A 336 -13.06 -27.96 -31.05
CA ARG A 336 -12.34 -26.72 -30.71
C ARG A 336 -13.30 -25.53 -30.54
N VAL A 337 -14.24 -25.33 -31.45
CA VAL A 337 -15.27 -24.28 -31.33
C VAL A 337 -16.08 -24.47 -30.05
N GLN A 338 -16.56 -25.70 -29.79
CA GLN A 338 -17.34 -26.02 -28.60
C GLN A 338 -16.55 -25.78 -27.31
N GLU A 339 -15.28 -26.18 -27.25
CA GLU A 339 -14.42 -25.95 -26.09
C GLU A 339 -14.34 -24.46 -25.71
N ILE A 340 -14.27 -23.58 -26.71
CA ILE A 340 -14.18 -22.14 -26.45
C ILE A 340 -15.55 -21.57 -26.07
N THR A 341 -16.63 -22.00 -26.73
CA THR A 341 -17.99 -21.48 -26.46
C THR A 341 -18.61 -21.99 -25.17
N ASP A 342 -18.24 -23.20 -24.71
CA ASP A 342 -18.75 -23.80 -23.47
C ASP A 342 -17.95 -23.34 -22.24
N PHE A 343 -16.94 -22.48 -22.42
CA PHE A 343 -16.12 -21.97 -21.33
C PHE A 343 -16.91 -21.04 -20.41
N ASP A 344 -16.83 -21.26 -19.10
CA ASP A 344 -17.64 -20.55 -18.08
C ASP A 344 -17.51 -19.02 -18.17
N LEU A 345 -16.29 -18.52 -18.42
CA LEU A 345 -16.00 -17.09 -18.53
C LEU A 345 -15.93 -16.65 -20.00
N SER A 346 -16.94 -17.01 -20.80
CA SER A 346 -17.07 -16.63 -22.20
C SER A 346 -18.40 -15.95 -22.52
N SER A 347 -18.39 -15.08 -23.54
CA SER A 347 -19.59 -14.50 -24.15
C SER A 347 -19.61 -14.81 -25.64
N LEU A 348 -20.59 -15.60 -26.07
CA LEU A 348 -20.81 -15.99 -27.45
C LEU A 348 -21.78 -15.01 -28.15
N HIS A 349 -21.35 -14.48 -29.29
CA HIS A 349 -22.14 -13.61 -30.15
C HIS A 349 -22.33 -14.23 -31.54
N ILE A 350 -23.59 -14.53 -31.87
CA ILE A 350 -24.01 -15.08 -33.17
C ILE A 350 -25.04 -14.20 -33.88
N ARG A 351 -25.32 -13.02 -33.35
CA ARG A 351 -26.26 -12.03 -33.90
C ARG A 351 -25.60 -10.66 -33.88
N PHE A 352 -25.78 -9.90 -34.93
CA PHE A 352 -25.15 -8.60 -35.14
C PHE A 352 -26.19 -7.51 -35.46
N PRO A 353 -25.95 -6.25 -35.04
CA PRO A 353 -24.77 -5.80 -34.30
C PRO A 353 -24.75 -6.28 -32.84
N ILE A 354 -23.55 -6.38 -32.25
CA ILE A 354 -23.35 -6.72 -30.83
C ILE A 354 -23.76 -5.54 -29.95
N THR A 355 -23.42 -4.34 -30.39
CA THR A 355 -23.68 -3.07 -29.73
C THR A 355 -25.06 -2.52 -30.08
N SER A 356 -25.62 -1.74 -29.16
CA SER A 356 -26.82 -0.94 -29.42
C SER A 356 -26.45 0.44 -29.98
N PRO A 357 -27.33 1.10 -30.74
CA PRO A 357 -27.10 2.46 -31.21
C PRO A 357 -26.89 3.42 -30.03
N VAL A 358 -25.80 4.19 -30.07
CA VAL A 358 -25.47 5.16 -29.02
C VAL A 358 -26.58 6.19 -28.89
N LYS A 359 -27.18 6.29 -27.70
CA LYS A 359 -28.20 7.30 -27.41
C LYS A 359 -27.57 8.63 -27.00
N GLY A 360 -27.86 9.69 -27.76
CA GLY A 360 -27.52 11.08 -27.43
C GLY A 360 -26.12 11.52 -27.84
N ASN A 361 -25.88 12.83 -27.76
CA ASN A 361 -24.60 13.45 -28.15
C ASN A 361 -23.60 13.47 -26.98
N GLN A 362 -22.48 12.77 -27.14
CA GLN A 362 -21.43 12.61 -26.12
C GLN A 362 -20.35 13.71 -26.15
N LEU A 363 -20.46 14.70 -27.04
CA LEU A 363 -19.44 15.75 -27.25
C LEU A 363 -19.05 16.45 -25.94
N HIS A 364 -20.03 16.87 -25.15
CA HIS A 364 -19.78 17.59 -23.89
C HIS A 364 -19.11 16.68 -22.85
N HIS A 365 -19.47 15.39 -22.81
CA HIS A 365 -18.88 14.42 -21.89
C HIS A 365 -17.42 14.15 -22.26
N TYR A 366 -17.14 13.98 -23.55
CA TYR A 366 -15.79 13.84 -24.08
C TYR A 366 -14.93 15.06 -23.74
N GLN A 367 -15.37 16.28 -24.11
CA GLN A 367 -14.62 17.52 -23.88
C GLN A 367 -14.34 17.77 -22.40
N ASN A 368 -15.32 17.56 -21.53
CA ASN A 368 -15.16 17.77 -20.09
C ASN A 368 -14.22 16.74 -19.44
N ALA A 369 -14.08 15.56 -20.04
CA ALA A 369 -13.16 14.52 -19.56
C ALA A 369 -11.72 14.74 -20.02
N LEU A 370 -11.43 15.70 -20.91
CA LEU A 370 -10.08 15.95 -21.38
C LEU A 370 -9.23 16.70 -20.35
N THR A 371 -7.96 16.33 -20.27
CA THR A 371 -6.87 17.06 -19.61
C THR A 371 -5.68 17.05 -20.57
N ASN A 372 -5.25 18.23 -21.03
CA ASN A 372 -4.17 18.37 -22.02
C ASN A 372 -4.37 17.54 -23.30
N GLY A 373 -5.62 17.48 -23.80
CA GLY A 373 -5.96 16.75 -25.02
C GLY A 373 -6.07 15.23 -24.88
N LYS A 374 -5.90 14.66 -23.68
CA LYS A 374 -6.10 13.24 -23.38
C LYS A 374 -7.25 13.05 -22.40
N LEU A 375 -7.97 11.93 -22.52
CA LEU A 375 -9.03 11.58 -21.58
C LEU A 375 -8.44 11.28 -20.20
N ASP A 376 -8.95 11.94 -19.17
CA ASP A 376 -8.54 11.75 -17.78
C ASP A 376 -9.47 10.73 -17.11
N PRO A 377 -8.95 9.56 -16.68
CA PRO A 377 -9.77 8.53 -16.05
C PRO A 377 -10.53 9.02 -14.82
N MET A 378 -9.92 9.89 -14.00
CA MET A 378 -10.55 10.38 -12.78
C MET A 378 -11.68 11.35 -13.08
N LYS A 379 -11.56 12.19 -14.12
CA LYS A 379 -12.66 13.05 -14.58
C LYS A 379 -13.82 12.24 -15.13
N MET A 380 -13.54 11.16 -15.87
CA MET A 380 -14.58 10.27 -16.38
C MET A 380 -15.37 9.63 -15.24
N VAL A 381 -14.70 8.98 -14.28
CA VAL A 381 -15.36 8.27 -13.16
C VAL A 381 -16.16 9.23 -12.26
N LYS A 382 -15.67 10.46 -12.05
CA LYS A 382 -16.38 11.49 -11.27
C LYS A 382 -17.56 12.12 -12.02
N GLY A 383 -17.68 11.89 -13.32
CA GLY A 383 -18.76 12.42 -14.15
C GLY A 383 -20.14 12.00 -13.65
N ASN A 384 -21.10 12.94 -13.63
CA ASN A 384 -22.49 12.60 -13.32
C ASN A 384 -23.08 11.60 -14.34
N TRP A 385 -22.62 11.67 -15.59
CA TRP A 385 -22.95 10.83 -16.74
C TRP A 385 -22.26 9.47 -16.77
N TRP A 386 -21.28 9.21 -15.89
CA TRP A 386 -20.61 7.92 -15.81
C TRP A 386 -21.61 6.81 -15.44
N ARG A 387 -21.84 5.88 -16.36
CA ARG A 387 -22.90 4.86 -16.23
C ARG A 387 -22.48 3.68 -15.36
N TYR A 388 -21.18 3.47 -15.15
CA TYR A 388 -20.66 2.27 -14.52
C TYR A 388 -20.40 2.39 -13.01
N LYS A 389 -21.12 3.31 -12.33
CA LYS A 389 -20.95 3.62 -10.90
C LYS A 389 -21.18 2.46 -9.95
N GLN A 390 -21.94 1.45 -10.38
CA GLN A 390 -22.24 0.25 -9.59
C GLN A 390 -21.07 -0.75 -9.56
N MET A 391 -20.09 -0.63 -10.46
CA MET A 391 -18.92 -1.50 -10.44
C MET A 391 -17.98 -1.14 -9.27
N PRO A 392 -17.13 -2.06 -8.79
CA PRO A 392 -16.07 -1.74 -7.85
C PRO A 392 -15.18 -0.59 -8.37
N GLU A 393 -14.74 0.30 -7.46
CA GLU A 393 -13.98 1.50 -7.82
C GLU A 393 -12.73 1.18 -8.67
N GLY A 394 -11.97 0.16 -8.28
CA GLY A 394 -10.80 -0.31 -9.03
C GLY A 394 -11.11 -0.67 -10.49
N LEU A 395 -12.23 -1.36 -10.73
CA LEU A 395 -12.67 -1.72 -12.08
C LEU A 395 -13.17 -0.49 -12.87
N GLN A 396 -13.82 0.47 -12.20
CA GLN A 396 -14.20 1.72 -12.85
C GLN A 396 -12.98 2.50 -13.34
N ILE A 397 -11.95 2.62 -12.49
CA ILE A 397 -10.69 3.28 -12.83
C ILE A 397 -9.95 2.50 -13.92
N GLY A 398 -9.94 1.17 -13.84
CA GLY A 398 -9.36 0.28 -14.85
C GLY A 398 -10.00 0.46 -16.22
N LEU A 399 -11.34 0.42 -16.29
CA LEU A 399 -12.10 0.65 -17.52
C LEU A 399 -11.88 2.07 -18.06
N ALA A 400 -11.94 3.09 -17.22
CA ALA A 400 -11.70 4.48 -17.62
C ALA A 400 -10.27 4.67 -18.16
N SER A 401 -9.29 4.01 -17.55
CA SER A 401 -7.89 4.01 -18.03
C SER A 401 -7.74 3.31 -19.38
N ALA A 402 -8.43 2.18 -19.57
CA ALA A 402 -8.46 1.48 -20.86
C ALA A 402 -9.14 2.33 -21.94
N ILE A 403 -10.29 2.95 -21.67
CA ILE A 403 -10.97 3.88 -22.59
C ILE A 403 -10.02 5.01 -23.00
N SER A 404 -9.32 5.59 -22.03
CA SER A 404 -8.36 6.67 -22.31
C SER A 404 -7.26 6.21 -23.29
N ARG A 405 -6.62 5.05 -23.04
CA ARG A 405 -5.57 4.52 -23.92
C ARG A 405 -6.11 4.08 -25.28
N TYR A 406 -7.26 3.39 -25.30
CA TYR A 406 -7.93 2.93 -26.51
C TYR A 406 -8.28 4.09 -27.45
N VAL A 407 -8.83 5.18 -26.92
CA VAL A 407 -9.14 6.40 -27.67
C VAL A 407 -7.85 7.11 -28.12
N ASP A 408 -6.82 7.18 -27.27
CA ASP A 408 -5.54 7.78 -27.63
C ASP A 408 -4.84 7.04 -28.79
N LYS A 409 -4.88 5.70 -28.78
CA LYS A 409 -4.33 4.84 -29.85
C LYS A 409 -5.08 4.95 -31.18
N ALA A 410 -6.38 5.26 -31.14
CA ALA A 410 -7.22 5.49 -32.33
C ALA A 410 -7.13 4.40 -33.42
N LEU A 411 -7.09 3.11 -33.04
CA LEU A 411 -6.86 1.98 -33.96
C LEU A 411 -8.08 1.60 -34.84
N LEU A 412 -9.19 2.31 -34.70
CA LEU A 412 -10.37 2.13 -35.55
C LEU A 412 -10.14 2.83 -36.89
N THR A 413 -10.46 2.16 -38.00
CA THR A 413 -10.31 2.74 -39.34
C THR A 413 -11.10 4.04 -39.45
N LYS A 414 -10.38 5.10 -39.83
CA LYS A 414 -10.91 6.45 -40.02
C LYS A 414 -11.68 6.54 -41.32
N LEU A 415 -12.83 7.21 -41.32
CA LEU A 415 -13.55 7.51 -42.56
C LEU A 415 -12.84 8.62 -43.35
N GLU A 416 -13.01 8.67 -44.67
CA GLU A 416 -12.30 9.63 -45.54
C GLU A 416 -12.50 11.09 -45.12
N HIS A 417 -13.69 11.45 -44.64
CA HIS A 417 -14.07 12.82 -44.26
C HIS A 417 -13.94 13.08 -42.75
N GLU A 418 -13.46 12.11 -41.98
CA GLU A 418 -13.40 12.20 -40.52
C GLU A 418 -12.03 12.72 -40.07
N THR A 419 -12.05 13.71 -39.19
CA THR A 419 -10.86 14.20 -38.49
C THR A 419 -10.46 13.23 -37.37
N GLU A 420 -9.20 13.29 -36.92
CA GLU A 420 -8.74 12.45 -35.81
C GLU A 420 -9.54 12.70 -34.52
N GLU A 421 -9.92 13.95 -34.24
CA GLU A 421 -10.75 14.29 -33.08
C GLU A 421 -12.16 13.71 -33.19
N GLN A 422 -12.77 13.74 -34.38
CA GLN A 422 -14.08 13.11 -34.61
C GLN A 422 -14.03 11.59 -34.46
N LEU A 423 -12.95 10.95 -34.91
CA LEU A 423 -12.70 9.53 -34.69
C LEU A 423 -12.61 9.21 -33.20
N LYS A 424 -11.81 9.98 -32.45
CA LYS A 424 -11.65 9.82 -30.99
C LYS A 424 -12.96 10.02 -30.25
N LEU A 425 -13.75 11.02 -30.63
CA LEU A 425 -15.08 11.25 -30.09
C LEU A 425 -16.02 10.08 -30.41
N TYR A 426 -15.99 9.56 -31.64
CA TYR A 426 -16.80 8.39 -32.03
C TYR A 426 -16.43 7.17 -31.20
N MET A 427 -15.13 6.86 -31.08
CA MET A 427 -14.62 5.74 -30.29
C MET A 427 -15.02 5.86 -28.81
N PHE A 428 -14.89 7.06 -28.23
CA PHE A 428 -15.38 7.33 -26.88
C PHE A 428 -16.88 7.08 -26.76
N SER A 429 -17.67 7.56 -27.74
CA SER A 429 -19.12 7.44 -27.73
C SER A 429 -19.60 6.00 -27.82
N ALA A 430 -18.96 5.18 -28.66
CA ALA A 430 -19.31 3.78 -28.90
C ALA A 430 -19.23 2.93 -27.62
N VAL A 431 -18.29 3.24 -26.73
CA VAL A 431 -18.04 2.46 -25.51
C VAL A 431 -18.72 3.04 -24.26
N MET A 432 -19.57 4.07 -24.41
CA MET A 432 -20.43 4.54 -23.33
C MET A 432 -21.67 3.67 -23.12
N GLU A 433 -21.96 2.76 -24.06
CA GLU A 433 -23.08 1.82 -23.97
C GLU A 433 -22.59 0.37 -24.14
N ILE A 434 -21.65 -0.06 -23.29
CA ILE A 434 -21.17 -1.45 -23.26
C ILE A 434 -22.34 -2.37 -22.84
N PRO A 435 -22.61 -3.47 -23.57
CA PRO A 435 -23.65 -4.44 -23.22
C PRO A 435 -23.52 -5.02 -21.80
N ASP A 436 -24.64 -5.21 -21.11
CA ASP A 436 -24.66 -5.75 -19.74
C ASP A 436 -23.98 -7.12 -19.60
N THR A 437 -24.06 -7.97 -20.64
CA THR A 437 -23.37 -9.27 -20.65
C THR A 437 -21.86 -9.11 -20.54
N ILE A 438 -21.31 -8.11 -21.20
CA ILE A 438 -19.88 -7.78 -21.20
C ILE A 438 -19.49 -7.10 -19.89
N ILE A 439 -20.35 -6.23 -19.35
CA ILE A 439 -20.14 -5.62 -18.02
C ILE A 439 -20.08 -6.70 -16.91
N LYS A 440 -20.93 -7.73 -16.97
CA LYS A 440 -20.87 -8.86 -16.03
C LYS A 440 -19.59 -9.69 -16.18
N LEU A 441 -19.12 -9.85 -17.41
CA LEU A 441 -17.88 -10.55 -17.71
C LEU A 441 -16.67 -9.76 -17.18
N LEU A 442 -16.63 -8.44 -17.37
CA LEU A 442 -15.60 -7.55 -16.81
C LEU A 442 -15.56 -7.60 -15.28
N GLN A 443 -16.72 -7.66 -14.62
CA GLN A 443 -16.78 -7.76 -13.14
C GLN A 443 -16.26 -9.08 -12.58
N GLN A 444 -16.23 -10.13 -13.40
CA GLN A 444 -15.68 -11.44 -13.05
C GLN A 444 -14.20 -11.60 -13.41
N PHE A 445 -13.62 -10.61 -14.11
CA PHE A 445 -12.25 -10.68 -14.58
C PHE A 445 -11.26 -10.36 -13.45
N ASP A 446 -10.61 -11.41 -12.94
CA ASP A 446 -9.42 -11.30 -12.10
C ASP A 446 -8.17 -11.33 -12.98
N TYR A 447 -7.46 -10.20 -13.06
CA TYR A 447 -6.45 -9.94 -14.08
C TYR A 447 -5.26 -10.91 -14.10
N SER A 448 -4.96 -11.59 -12.98
CA SER A 448 -3.92 -12.63 -12.95
C SER A 448 -4.45 -14.03 -13.24
N GLN A 449 -5.75 -14.26 -13.08
CA GLN A 449 -6.36 -15.59 -13.13
C GLN A 449 -6.92 -15.89 -14.53
N THR A 450 -8.17 -16.33 -14.61
CA THR A 450 -8.80 -16.73 -15.86
C THR A 450 -9.12 -15.50 -16.72
N VAL A 451 -8.60 -15.50 -17.95
CA VAL A 451 -8.90 -14.44 -18.93
C VAL A 451 -10.27 -14.70 -19.57
N PRO A 452 -11.20 -13.73 -19.53
CA PRO A 452 -12.47 -13.84 -20.21
C PRO A 452 -12.33 -13.93 -21.73
N ARG A 453 -13.36 -14.48 -22.39
CA ARG A 453 -13.37 -14.67 -23.85
C ARG A 453 -14.60 -14.05 -24.50
N ILE A 454 -14.38 -13.30 -25.57
CA ILE A 454 -15.43 -12.91 -26.53
C ILE A 454 -15.29 -13.81 -27.74
N VAL A 455 -16.33 -14.61 -27.99
CA VAL A 455 -16.39 -15.50 -29.15
C VAL A 455 -17.43 -14.97 -30.10
N ILE A 456 -17.02 -14.68 -31.32
CA ILE A 456 -17.90 -14.23 -32.38
C ILE A 456 -17.99 -15.33 -33.42
N TYR A 457 -19.20 -15.70 -33.81
CA TYR A 457 -19.42 -16.62 -34.90
C TYR A 457 -20.26 -15.92 -35.97
N ASN A 458 -19.60 -15.49 -37.05
CA ASN A 458 -20.21 -14.76 -38.15
C ASN A 458 -20.26 -15.62 -39.41
N ASN A 459 -21.43 -16.22 -39.67
CA ASN A 459 -21.67 -17.00 -40.88
C ASN A 459 -22.45 -16.22 -41.96
N GLY A 460 -22.59 -14.90 -41.82
CA GLY A 460 -23.31 -14.04 -42.77
C GLY A 460 -24.84 -14.12 -42.69
N SER A 461 -25.43 -14.96 -41.84
CA SER A 461 -26.90 -15.16 -41.81
C SER A 461 -27.64 -14.30 -40.79
N SER A 462 -26.93 -13.70 -39.83
CA SER A 462 -27.52 -13.08 -38.62
C SER A 462 -27.11 -11.62 -38.43
N GLY A 463 -27.03 -10.88 -39.53
CA GLY A 463 -26.57 -9.49 -39.59
C GLY A 463 -25.06 -9.37 -39.84
N GLU A 464 -24.57 -8.14 -39.88
CA GLU A 464 -23.16 -7.81 -40.13
C GLU A 464 -22.55 -7.09 -38.93
N ILE A 465 -21.28 -7.37 -38.65
CA ILE A 465 -20.48 -6.61 -37.68
C ILE A 465 -20.44 -5.16 -38.16
N ASN A 466 -20.69 -4.21 -37.27
CA ASN A 466 -20.63 -2.80 -37.60
C ASN A 466 -19.40 -2.11 -36.98
N ARG A 467 -19.22 -0.84 -37.34
CA ARG A 467 -18.12 0.01 -36.83
C ARG A 467 -18.12 0.17 -35.30
N SER A 468 -19.29 0.16 -34.67
CA SER A 468 -19.44 0.27 -33.20
C SER A 468 -19.03 -1.03 -32.50
N ASP A 469 -19.31 -2.18 -33.11
CA ASP A 469 -18.84 -3.49 -32.63
C ASP A 469 -17.31 -3.57 -32.69
N ALA A 470 -16.70 -3.14 -33.80
CA ALA A 470 -15.25 -3.05 -33.93
C ALA A 470 -14.63 -2.13 -32.86
N ALA A 471 -15.25 -0.97 -32.58
CA ALA A 471 -14.84 -0.07 -31.52
C ALA A 471 -14.88 -0.73 -30.13
N LEU A 472 -15.95 -1.47 -29.82
CA LEU A 472 -16.07 -2.25 -28.60
C LEU A 472 -14.98 -3.32 -28.50
N LEU A 473 -14.73 -4.09 -29.56
CA LEU A 473 -13.72 -5.16 -29.55
C LEU A 473 -12.31 -4.63 -29.30
N LEU A 474 -11.96 -3.47 -29.87
CA LEU A 474 -10.68 -2.82 -29.58
C LEU A 474 -10.54 -2.42 -28.10
N LEU A 475 -11.62 -1.94 -27.45
CA LEU A 475 -11.60 -1.66 -26.01
C LEU A 475 -11.45 -2.95 -25.19
N LEU A 476 -12.14 -4.02 -25.56
CA LEU A 476 -12.03 -5.31 -24.86
C LEU A 476 -10.64 -5.92 -25.01
N ASN A 477 -10.04 -5.81 -26.21
CA ASN A 477 -8.65 -6.15 -26.43
C ASN A 477 -7.75 -5.30 -25.53
N GLU A 478 -7.94 -3.97 -25.44
CA GLU A 478 -7.15 -3.10 -24.55
C GLU A 478 -7.24 -3.49 -23.06
N MET A 479 -8.38 -4.03 -22.63
CA MET A 479 -8.61 -4.55 -21.29
C MET A 479 -7.94 -5.93 -21.06
N GLY A 480 -7.39 -6.56 -22.09
CA GLY A 480 -6.73 -7.87 -22.00
C GLY A 480 -7.67 -9.07 -22.12
N ILE A 481 -8.85 -8.89 -22.72
CA ILE A 481 -9.81 -9.96 -22.98
C ILE A 481 -9.42 -10.71 -24.25
N ASP A 482 -9.55 -12.04 -24.23
CA ASP A 482 -9.33 -12.84 -25.44
C ASP A 482 -10.51 -12.70 -26.40
N ILE A 483 -10.23 -12.43 -27.67
CA ILE A 483 -11.23 -12.23 -28.73
C ILE A 483 -10.94 -13.20 -29.87
N LEU A 484 -11.94 -14.03 -30.20
CA LEU A 484 -11.86 -14.98 -31.30
C LEU A 484 -13.06 -14.84 -32.23
N LEU A 485 -12.80 -14.54 -33.50
CA LEU A 485 -13.81 -14.42 -34.54
C LEU A 485 -13.75 -15.63 -35.47
N TYR A 486 -14.83 -16.40 -35.53
CA TYR A 486 -15.02 -17.44 -36.53
C TYR A 486 -15.84 -16.89 -37.69
N ASN A 487 -15.28 -16.97 -38.89
CA ASN A 487 -15.94 -16.62 -40.13
C ASN A 487 -15.82 -17.79 -41.13
N PRO A 488 -16.74 -18.78 -41.08
CA PRO A 488 -16.69 -19.94 -41.97
C PRO A 488 -16.80 -19.57 -43.46
N THR A 489 -17.37 -18.41 -43.78
CA THR A 489 -17.54 -17.96 -45.18
C THR A 489 -16.24 -17.43 -45.80
N GLY A 490 -15.25 -17.08 -44.96
CA GLY A 490 -14.02 -16.42 -45.40
C GLY A 490 -14.21 -14.99 -45.87
N GLN A 491 -15.39 -14.38 -45.64
CA GLN A 491 -15.68 -13.01 -46.05
C GLN A 491 -15.01 -11.98 -45.12
N ASN A 492 -14.82 -10.78 -45.65
CA ASN A 492 -14.37 -9.63 -44.85
C ASN A 492 -15.50 -9.19 -43.91
N ASP A 493 -15.16 -8.88 -42.67
CA ASP A 493 -16.10 -8.34 -41.68
C ASP A 493 -15.43 -7.27 -40.81
N ILE A 494 -14.63 -7.67 -39.82
CA ILE A 494 -13.95 -6.75 -38.91
C ILE A 494 -12.82 -5.98 -39.60
N GLU A 495 -12.24 -6.53 -40.68
CA GLU A 495 -11.24 -5.87 -41.53
C GLU A 495 -11.76 -4.58 -42.15
N LEU A 496 -13.08 -4.45 -42.30
CA LEU A 496 -13.70 -3.23 -42.82
C LEU A 496 -13.53 -2.05 -41.87
N PHE A 497 -13.22 -2.31 -40.59
CA PHE A 497 -13.17 -1.30 -39.53
C PHE A 497 -11.87 -1.31 -38.72
N ILE A 498 -11.03 -2.35 -38.82
CA ILE A 498 -9.77 -2.49 -38.08
C ILE A 498 -8.69 -2.98 -39.04
N ASP A 499 -7.50 -2.38 -38.96
CA ASP A 499 -6.33 -2.82 -39.71
C ASP A 499 -5.90 -4.25 -39.31
N SER A 500 -5.54 -5.06 -40.30
CA SER A 500 -5.19 -6.47 -40.10
C SER A 500 -3.89 -6.69 -39.31
N SER A 501 -3.08 -5.66 -39.07
CA SER A 501 -1.92 -5.76 -38.18
C SER A 501 -2.27 -5.86 -36.69
N ILE A 502 -3.53 -5.58 -36.31
CA ILE A 502 -4.00 -5.55 -34.93
C ILE A 502 -4.44 -6.93 -34.41
N PHE A 503 -4.77 -7.87 -35.30
CA PHE A 503 -5.23 -9.21 -34.96
C PHE A 503 -4.67 -10.25 -35.93
N ASP A 504 -4.50 -11.49 -35.48
CA ASP A 504 -4.03 -12.57 -36.34
C ASP A 504 -5.17 -13.13 -37.20
N SER A 505 -4.86 -13.49 -38.45
CA SER A 505 -5.81 -14.14 -39.36
C SER A 505 -5.32 -15.54 -39.72
N HIS A 506 -6.17 -16.55 -39.47
CA HIS A 506 -5.87 -17.96 -39.72
C HIS A 506 -6.83 -18.53 -40.76
N TRP A 507 -6.32 -18.84 -41.94
CA TRP A 507 -7.09 -19.54 -42.97
C TRP A 507 -7.10 -21.05 -42.72
N LEU A 508 -8.29 -21.62 -42.73
CA LEU A 508 -8.53 -23.06 -42.76
C LEU A 508 -8.76 -23.54 -44.19
N GLU A 509 -8.92 -24.85 -44.34
CA GLU A 509 -8.85 -25.56 -45.61
C GLU A 509 -10.05 -25.31 -46.53
N GLU A 510 -11.26 -25.12 -45.97
CA GLU A 510 -12.50 -24.99 -46.74
C GLU A 510 -13.30 -23.75 -46.33
N VAL A 511 -14.12 -23.21 -47.24
CA VAL A 511 -15.10 -22.16 -46.91
C VAL A 511 -16.51 -22.75 -46.93
N SER A 512 -17.39 -22.27 -46.05
CA SER A 512 -18.79 -22.69 -46.02
C SER A 512 -19.75 -21.54 -45.69
N PHE A 513 -20.85 -21.52 -46.44
CA PHE A 513 -21.92 -20.53 -46.33
C PHE A 513 -23.15 -21.07 -45.59
N GLU A 514 -23.19 -22.37 -45.29
CA GLU A 514 -24.36 -23.03 -44.67
C GLU A 514 -24.10 -23.56 -43.25
N GLU A 515 -22.88 -23.36 -42.74
CA GLU A 515 -22.52 -23.76 -41.38
C GLU A 515 -23.23 -22.87 -40.35
N ASN A 516 -24.14 -23.49 -39.60
CA ASN A 516 -24.84 -22.87 -38.49
C ASN A 516 -24.40 -23.53 -37.19
N LEU A 517 -23.84 -22.73 -36.28
CA LEU A 517 -23.35 -23.16 -34.97
C LEU A 517 -24.41 -23.96 -34.18
N GLU A 518 -25.68 -23.58 -34.26
CA GLU A 518 -26.76 -24.25 -33.52
C GLU A 518 -26.97 -25.72 -33.94
N LYS A 519 -26.68 -26.06 -35.20
CA LYS A 519 -26.78 -27.45 -35.70
C LYS A 519 -25.77 -28.39 -35.01
N HIS A 520 -24.64 -27.85 -34.53
CA HIS A 520 -23.55 -28.65 -33.95
C HIS A 520 -23.50 -28.61 -32.42
N ARG A 521 -24.15 -27.64 -31.77
CA ARG A 521 -24.29 -27.60 -30.30
C ARG A 521 -25.21 -28.70 -29.73
N ASN A 522 -26.16 -29.21 -30.51
CA ASN A 522 -27.15 -30.21 -30.08
C ASN A 522 -26.68 -31.67 -30.16
N LYS A 523 -25.40 -31.93 -30.52
CA LYS A 523 -24.85 -33.29 -30.46
C LYS A 523 -24.22 -33.51 -29.08
N PRO A 524 -24.66 -34.49 -28.28
CA PRO A 524 -24.09 -34.72 -26.95
C PRO A 524 -22.58 -34.95 -27.09
N SER A 525 -21.81 -34.18 -26.33
CA SER A 525 -20.35 -34.23 -26.36
C SER A 525 -19.88 -35.66 -26.07
N VAL A 526 -18.87 -36.12 -26.80
CA VAL A 526 -18.27 -37.46 -26.63
C VAL A 526 -17.73 -37.67 -25.20
N LEU A 527 -17.45 -36.57 -24.48
CA LEU A 527 -17.08 -36.56 -23.07
C LEU A 527 -18.20 -37.10 -22.15
N ILE A 528 -19.47 -36.81 -22.43
CA ILE A 528 -20.60 -37.33 -21.65
C ILE A 528 -20.75 -38.85 -21.85
N LYS A 529 -20.47 -39.38 -23.05
CA LYS A 529 -20.45 -40.84 -23.28
C LYS A 529 -19.38 -41.56 -22.45
N LYS A 530 -18.20 -40.95 -22.24
CA LYS A 530 -17.15 -41.52 -21.38
C LYS A 530 -17.52 -41.51 -19.90
N PHE A 531 -18.29 -40.52 -19.44
CA PHE A 531 -18.76 -40.47 -18.04
C PHE A 531 -19.88 -41.50 -17.77
N ILE A 532 -20.79 -41.69 -18.72
CA ILE A 532 -21.90 -42.65 -18.58
C ILE A 532 -21.41 -44.10 -18.66
N HIS A 533 -20.41 -44.42 -19.48
CA HIS A 533 -19.81 -45.76 -19.54
C HIS A 533 -18.92 -46.11 -18.32
N LYS A 534 -18.65 -45.14 -17.44
CA LYS A 534 -17.90 -45.36 -16.19
C LYS A 534 -18.82 -45.47 -14.97
N LEU A 535 -20.12 -45.21 -15.15
CA LEU A 535 -21.15 -45.23 -14.12
C LEU A 535 -22.19 -46.36 -14.32
N PHE A 536 -22.06 -47.17 -15.38
CA PHE A 536 -22.85 -48.37 -15.63
C PHE A 536 -21.96 -49.55 -16.01
#